data_AF-A0A1I3GUQ7-F1
#
_entry.id   AF-A0A1I3GUQ7-F1
#
_cell.length_a   1.000
_cell.length_b   1.000
_cell.length_c   1.000
_cell.angle_alpha   90.00
_cell.angle_beta   90.00
_cell.angle_gamma   90.00
#
_symmetry.space_group_name_H-M   'P 1'
#
loop_
_entity.id
_entity.type
_entity.pdbx_description
1 polymer ?
#
loop_
_entity_poly.entity_id
_entity_poly.type
_entity_poly.pdbx_seq_one_letter_code
_entity_poly.pdbx_strand_id
1 'polypeptide(L)'
;MNNGYPNRTASAAAVMLLAVTLAGCQMRVAGLSAGDDAGGQASARNAGQGLSDSPQKAYDNKSNTGGAPVTGSLNGGEHADPNAVTESSAGGTSAPSAKTEEAWNAKAPKLFGIAIGEAEASASAKLGKPSDVYPLDDDGGTLSVKEYAACSVGFSPDKKVKFVEVFGRSAATGLGGLRVGDTASAAVKKLGQPGTHTGSVLAYDAEGALLKLDLDPDNERILSIKLFASAENRT
;
A
#
# COMPACT_ATOMS: atom_id res chain seq x y z
N MET A 1 -20.05 -61.01 30.85
CA MET A 1 -19.69 -59.88 29.99
C MET A 1 -18.79 -58.92 30.77
N ASN A 2 -17.80 -58.35 30.08
CA ASN A 2 -16.69 -57.55 30.57
C ASN A 2 -17.08 -56.28 31.36
N ASN A 3 -16.28 -55.98 32.38
CA ASN A 3 -16.12 -54.69 33.05
C ASN A 3 -15.56 -53.61 32.11
N GLY A 4 -15.87 -52.34 32.37
CA GLY A 4 -15.08 -51.22 31.84
C GLY A 4 -15.67 -49.83 32.07
N TYR A 5 -15.48 -49.26 33.27
CA TYR A 5 -15.49 -47.81 33.47
C TYR A 5 -14.05 -47.29 33.32
N PRO A 6 -13.79 -46.26 32.51
CA PRO A 6 -12.56 -45.48 32.63
C PRO A 6 -12.77 -44.18 33.42
N ASN A 7 -12.21 -44.21 34.62
CA ASN A 7 -11.43 -43.23 35.36
C ASN A 7 -11.39 -41.75 34.94
N ARG A 8 -11.53 -40.92 35.98
CA ARG A 8 -11.05 -39.54 36.13
C ARG A 8 -9.52 -39.47 35.97
N THR A 9 -9.03 -38.40 35.34
CA THR A 9 -7.64 -37.94 35.50
C THR A 9 -7.60 -36.44 35.77
N ALA A 10 -6.64 -36.09 36.63
CA ALA A 10 -6.55 -34.87 37.40
C ALA A 10 -5.91 -33.69 36.65
N SER A 11 -6.11 -32.53 37.27
CA SER A 11 -5.54 -31.22 37.02
C SER A 11 -4.01 -31.17 36.89
N ALA A 12 -3.50 -30.22 36.12
CA ALA A 12 -2.27 -29.52 36.45
C ALA A 12 -2.29 -28.11 35.86
N ALA A 13 -2.48 -27.12 36.73
CA ALA A 13 -2.27 -25.71 36.43
C ALA A 13 -0.76 -25.43 36.46
N ALA A 14 -0.21 -24.89 35.37
CA ALA A 14 1.16 -24.42 35.33
C ALA A 14 1.18 -22.91 35.55
N VAL A 15 1.54 -22.50 36.76
CA VAL A 15 1.88 -21.12 37.13
C VAL A 15 3.33 -20.90 36.68
N MET A 16 3.56 -20.13 35.61
CA MET A 16 4.89 -19.66 35.27
C MET A 16 5.17 -18.32 35.95
N LEU A 17 6.16 -18.33 36.85
CA LEU A 17 6.72 -17.15 37.50
C LEU A 17 7.36 -16.22 36.45
N LEU A 18 6.94 -14.96 36.49
CA LEU A 18 7.52 -13.84 35.77
C LEU A 18 8.78 -13.35 36.51
N ALA A 19 9.97 -13.57 35.95
CA ALA A 19 11.20 -12.97 36.45
C ALA A 19 11.57 -11.76 35.56
N VAL A 20 11.32 -10.55 36.08
CA VAL A 20 11.72 -9.28 35.46
C VAL A 20 13.16 -8.96 35.88
N THR A 21 14.12 -9.08 34.97
CA THR A 21 15.48 -8.56 35.18
C THR A 21 15.65 -7.26 34.39
N LEU A 22 15.66 -6.14 35.11
CA LEU A 22 16.04 -4.82 34.61
C LEU A 22 17.56 -4.77 34.41
N ALA A 23 18.02 -4.77 33.16
CA ALA A 23 19.40 -4.41 32.81
C ALA A 23 19.41 -3.00 32.22
N GLY A 24 20.05 -2.08 32.95
CA GLY A 24 20.03 -0.64 32.70
C GLY A 24 20.83 -0.19 31.49
N CYS A 25 20.34 0.87 30.86
CA CYS A 25 21.03 1.66 29.86
C CYS A 25 22.18 2.45 30.52
N GLN A 26 23.39 2.30 29.98
CA GLN A 26 24.48 3.24 30.19
C GLN A 26 24.82 3.88 28.84
N MET A 27 24.10 4.96 28.53
CA MET A 27 24.44 5.86 27.42
C MET A 27 25.65 6.70 27.85
N ARG A 28 26.81 6.43 27.25
CA ARG A 28 27.94 7.35 27.21
C ARG A 28 27.79 8.24 25.98
N VAL A 29 27.51 9.52 26.19
CA VAL A 29 27.71 10.55 25.16
C VAL A 29 29.13 11.09 25.36
N ALA A 30 30.03 10.67 24.47
CA ALA A 30 31.34 11.27 24.30
C ALA A 30 31.38 11.85 22.89
N GLY A 31 31.70 13.14 22.75
CA GLY A 31 32.02 13.73 21.45
C GLY A 31 31.43 15.12 21.22
N LEU A 32 31.81 16.10 22.03
CA LEU A 32 31.91 17.48 21.57
C LEU A 32 33.31 17.63 20.95
N SER A 33 33.38 17.73 19.62
CA SER A 33 34.50 18.38 18.96
C SER A 33 33.94 19.34 17.93
N ALA A 34 34.06 20.62 18.27
CA ALA A 34 34.01 21.73 17.35
C ALA A 34 35.15 21.57 16.32
N GLY A 35 34.82 21.77 15.06
CA GLY A 35 35.77 21.89 13.96
C GLY A 35 35.16 22.81 12.92
N ASP A 36 35.63 24.05 12.92
CA ASP A 36 35.54 24.98 11.80
C ASP A 36 36.05 24.32 10.51
N ASP A 37 35.30 24.44 9.41
CA ASP A 37 35.93 24.64 8.11
C ASP A 37 35.00 25.42 7.18
N ALA A 38 35.56 26.46 6.59
CA ALA A 38 34.92 27.38 5.67
C ALA A 38 35.29 26.98 4.23
N GLY A 39 34.29 26.86 3.35
CA GLY A 39 34.57 26.70 1.92
C GLY A 39 33.30 26.49 1.13
N GLY A 40 32.86 27.52 0.41
CA GLY A 40 31.63 27.48 -0.37
C GLY A 40 31.77 26.79 -1.73
N GLN A 41 30.63 26.48 -2.35
CA GLN A 41 30.31 26.92 -3.73
C GLN A 41 28.87 26.56 -4.14
N ALA A 42 28.27 27.53 -4.83
CA ALA A 42 27.44 27.43 -6.03
C ALA A 42 26.20 26.51 -6.06
N SER A 43 25.05 27.21 -6.06
CA SER A 43 23.91 27.06 -6.97
C SER A 43 23.93 25.92 -7.99
N ALA A 44 22.90 25.07 -7.92
CA ALA A 44 22.22 24.56 -9.11
C ALA A 44 20.72 24.45 -8.82
N ARG A 45 19.95 25.31 -9.48
CA ARG A 45 18.51 25.11 -9.71
C ARG A 45 18.35 23.83 -10.51
N ASN A 46 17.45 22.94 -10.10
CA ASN A 46 16.76 22.11 -11.09
C ASN A 46 15.28 22.03 -10.75
N ALA A 47 14.50 22.51 -11.70
CA ALA A 47 13.05 22.47 -11.68
C ALA A 47 12.59 21.12 -12.23
N GLY A 48 11.48 20.63 -11.67
CA GLY A 48 10.69 19.56 -12.24
C GLY A 48 10.88 18.23 -11.53
N GLN A 49 9.85 17.77 -10.84
CA GLN A 49 8.87 16.86 -11.43
C GLN A 49 7.75 16.66 -10.40
N GLY A 50 6.51 16.90 -10.82
CA GLY A 50 5.34 16.44 -10.10
C GLY A 50 5.35 14.92 -10.09
N LEU A 51 6.03 14.36 -9.11
CA LEU A 51 6.02 12.95 -8.78
C LEU A 51 4.79 12.71 -7.92
N SER A 52 4.04 11.66 -8.25
CA SER A 52 2.92 11.18 -7.44
C SER A 52 3.44 10.93 -6.03
N ASP A 53 3.16 11.84 -5.09
CA ASP A 53 3.55 11.68 -3.70
C ASP A 53 2.73 10.54 -3.08
N SER A 54 3.39 9.42 -2.81
CA SER A 54 2.84 8.34 -2.01
C SER A 54 2.44 8.85 -0.62
N PRO A 55 1.29 8.43 -0.05
CA PRO A 55 0.83 8.93 1.26
C PRO A 55 1.84 8.76 2.41
N GLN A 56 2.74 7.77 2.36
CA GLN A 56 3.81 7.62 3.35
C GLN A 56 4.74 8.85 3.43
N LYS A 57 5.06 9.51 2.30
CA LYS A 57 5.93 10.72 2.30
C LYS A 57 5.31 11.89 3.07
N ALA A 58 3.97 11.93 3.18
CA ALA A 58 3.27 12.95 3.95
C ALA A 58 3.48 12.81 5.47
N TYR A 59 3.80 11.61 5.96
CA TYR A 59 4.14 11.40 7.38
C TYR A 59 5.56 11.87 7.69
N ASP A 60 6.51 11.70 6.76
CA ASP A 60 7.91 12.14 6.95
C ASP A 60 8.07 13.67 6.89
N ASN A 61 7.23 14.37 6.11
CA ASN A 61 7.37 15.80 5.86
C ASN A 61 6.69 16.71 6.92
N LYS A 62 6.12 16.14 8.00
CA LYS A 62 5.40 16.90 9.05
C LYS A 62 6.34 17.62 10.04
N SER A 63 7.53 18.06 9.60
CA SER A 63 8.40 18.93 10.39
C SER A 63 8.73 20.28 9.75
N ASN A 64 8.22 20.62 8.55
CA ASN A 64 8.46 21.96 8.04
C ASN A 64 7.34 22.53 7.16
N THR A 65 7.03 23.79 7.44
CA THR A 65 6.17 24.75 6.71
C THR A 65 4.65 24.57 6.74
N GLY A 66 4.02 25.49 7.48
CA GLY A 66 2.60 25.78 7.43
C GLY A 66 2.24 26.80 6.33
N GLY A 67 0.99 26.67 5.86
CA GLY A 67 0.05 27.73 5.49
C GLY A 67 0.40 28.72 4.37
N ALA A 68 -0.28 28.60 3.22
CA ALA A 68 -1.32 29.55 2.75
C ALA A 68 -1.88 29.13 1.36
N PRO A 69 -3.17 29.40 1.06
CA PRO A 69 -3.84 28.98 -0.17
C PRO A 69 -3.64 29.98 -1.31
N VAL A 70 -3.54 29.50 -2.56
CA VAL A 70 -3.57 30.36 -3.75
C VAL A 70 -4.97 30.32 -4.37
N THR A 71 -5.60 31.49 -4.40
CA THR A 71 -6.89 31.81 -5.02
C THR A 71 -6.74 32.36 -6.45
N GLY A 72 -7.68 32.01 -7.35
CA GLY A 72 -8.00 32.71 -8.62
C GLY A 72 -7.16 32.28 -9.84
N SER A 73 -7.65 32.24 -11.08
CA SER A 73 -8.86 32.81 -11.67
C SER A 73 -9.18 32.15 -13.03
N LEU A 74 -10.45 32.22 -13.42
CA LEU A 74 -11.05 31.79 -14.69
C LEU A 74 -10.67 32.72 -15.85
N ASN A 75 -10.43 32.19 -17.06
CA ASN A 75 -10.93 32.76 -18.32
C ASN A 75 -10.50 31.97 -19.58
N GLY A 76 -11.38 31.98 -20.58
CA GLY A 76 -11.17 31.48 -21.94
C GLY A 76 -12.13 30.33 -22.24
N GLY A 77 -13.22 30.49 -22.99
CA GLY A 77 -13.46 31.42 -24.09
C GLY A 77 -14.18 30.59 -25.15
N GLU A 78 -15.50 30.61 -25.07
CA GLU A 78 -16.42 29.86 -25.92
C GLU A 78 -16.36 30.41 -27.36
N HIS A 79 -15.95 29.57 -28.31
CA HIS A 79 -16.08 29.84 -29.75
C HIS A 79 -16.63 28.58 -30.40
N ALA A 80 -17.96 28.54 -30.56
CA ALA A 80 -18.65 27.53 -31.34
C ALA A 80 -18.59 27.92 -32.81
N ASP A 81 -17.88 27.14 -33.62
CA ASP A 81 -17.90 27.24 -35.08
C ASP A 81 -18.87 26.17 -35.63
N PRO A 82 -20.03 26.54 -36.19
CA PRO A 82 -21.03 25.59 -36.64
C PRO A 82 -20.83 25.25 -38.12
N ASN A 83 -19.68 24.70 -38.51
CA ASN A 83 -19.50 24.14 -39.88
C ASN A 83 -18.25 23.23 -40.04
N ALA A 84 -18.10 22.22 -39.18
CA ALA A 84 -17.17 21.12 -39.45
C ALA A 84 -17.95 19.82 -39.78
N VAL A 85 -18.25 19.64 -41.07
CA VAL A 85 -18.72 18.37 -41.63
C VAL A 85 -17.59 17.36 -41.45
N THR A 86 -17.78 16.40 -40.55
CA THR A 86 -16.83 15.31 -40.34
C THR A 86 -17.21 14.16 -41.27
N GLU A 87 -16.42 13.96 -42.33
CA GLU A 87 -16.50 12.75 -43.14
C GLU A 87 -16.07 11.54 -42.29
N SER A 88 -17.02 10.62 -42.05
CA SER A 88 -16.74 9.31 -41.46
C SER A 88 -15.95 8.47 -42.46
N SER A 89 -14.63 8.47 -42.35
CA SER A 89 -13.81 7.39 -42.89
C SER A 89 -13.66 6.30 -41.84
N ALA A 90 -14.31 5.17 -42.11
CA ALA A 90 -14.17 3.91 -41.40
C ALA A 90 -12.72 3.43 -41.47
N GLY A 91 -11.94 3.76 -40.44
CA GLY A 91 -10.67 3.12 -40.11
C GLY A 91 -10.87 2.31 -38.85
N GLY A 92 -11.24 1.04 -39.00
CA GLY A 92 -11.34 0.10 -37.89
C GLY A 92 -9.97 -0.20 -37.30
N THR A 93 -9.45 0.72 -36.47
CA THR A 93 -8.40 0.39 -35.52
C THR A 93 -9.10 -0.29 -34.36
N SER A 94 -9.10 -1.61 -34.35
CA SER A 94 -9.51 -2.41 -33.20
C SER A 94 -8.78 -1.87 -31.98
N ALA A 95 -9.51 -1.16 -31.11
CA ALA A 95 -9.02 -0.82 -29.79
C ALA A 95 -8.55 -2.13 -29.14
N PRO A 96 -7.35 -2.17 -28.54
CA PRO A 96 -6.88 -3.37 -27.87
C PRO A 96 -7.96 -3.77 -26.86
N SER A 97 -8.52 -4.98 -27.04
CA SER A 97 -9.56 -5.52 -26.18
C SER A 97 -9.11 -5.35 -24.74
N ALA A 98 -9.81 -4.51 -23.98
CA ALA A 98 -9.51 -4.28 -22.59
C ALA A 98 -9.48 -5.64 -21.90
N LYS A 99 -8.29 -6.09 -21.46
CA LYS A 99 -8.16 -7.34 -20.72
C LYS A 99 -9.09 -7.23 -19.52
N THR A 100 -10.08 -8.10 -19.48
CA THR A 100 -11.01 -8.17 -18.36
C THR A 100 -10.20 -8.55 -17.12
N GLU A 101 -10.27 -7.73 -16.08
CA GLU A 101 -9.63 -8.05 -14.81
C GLU A 101 -10.34 -9.21 -14.13
N GLU A 102 -9.55 -10.06 -13.48
CA GLU A 102 -10.05 -11.13 -12.63
C GLU A 102 -10.86 -10.54 -11.46
N ALA A 103 -11.91 -11.26 -11.06
CA ALA A 103 -12.67 -10.93 -9.86
C ALA A 103 -11.84 -11.25 -8.60
N TRP A 104 -12.18 -10.56 -7.50
CA TRP A 104 -11.56 -10.82 -6.20
C TRP A 104 -11.72 -12.28 -5.77
N ASN A 105 -10.63 -12.88 -5.29
CA ASN A 105 -10.61 -14.24 -4.77
C ASN A 105 -9.93 -14.28 -3.40
N ALA A 106 -10.74 -14.37 -2.34
CA ALA A 106 -10.24 -14.42 -0.97
C ALA A 106 -9.40 -15.67 -0.66
N LYS A 107 -9.49 -16.76 -1.44
CA LYS A 107 -8.66 -17.97 -1.25
C LYS A 107 -7.30 -17.90 -1.94
N ALA A 108 -7.14 -16.95 -2.85
CA ALA A 108 -5.88 -16.73 -3.56
C ALA A 108 -5.69 -15.21 -3.76
N PRO A 109 -5.55 -14.46 -2.65
CA PRO A 109 -5.59 -13.01 -2.68
C PRO A 109 -4.41 -12.44 -3.47
N LYS A 110 -4.74 -11.55 -4.41
CA LYS A 110 -3.76 -10.82 -5.21
C LYS A 110 -4.17 -9.36 -5.31
N LEU A 111 -3.18 -8.50 -5.36
CA LEU A 111 -3.35 -7.08 -5.65
C LEU A 111 -2.33 -6.68 -6.70
N PHE A 112 -2.76 -5.96 -7.72
CA PHE A 112 -1.92 -5.54 -8.84
C PHE A 112 -1.19 -6.73 -9.53
N GLY A 113 -1.84 -7.90 -9.54
CA GLY A 113 -1.28 -9.15 -10.08
C GLY A 113 -0.18 -9.81 -9.22
N ILE A 114 0.07 -9.28 -8.03
CA ILE A 114 1.08 -9.77 -7.07
C ILE A 114 0.38 -10.50 -5.92
N ALA A 115 0.84 -11.72 -5.63
CA ALA A 115 0.34 -12.51 -4.49
C ALA A 115 1.21 -12.29 -3.25
N ILE A 116 0.59 -12.38 -2.06
CA ILE A 116 1.34 -12.49 -0.80
C ILE A 116 2.18 -13.78 -0.81
N GLY A 117 3.42 -13.71 -0.32
CA GLY A 117 4.34 -14.83 -0.31
C GLY A 117 5.02 -15.15 -1.65
N GLU A 118 4.68 -14.43 -2.72
CA GLU A 118 5.39 -14.54 -4.00
C GLU A 118 6.88 -14.14 -3.85
N ALA A 119 7.77 -14.76 -4.63
CA ALA A 119 9.19 -14.41 -4.60
C ALA A 119 9.45 -13.01 -5.19
N GLU A 120 10.41 -12.28 -4.60
CA GLU A 120 10.81 -10.94 -5.05
C GLU A 120 11.15 -10.90 -6.54
N ALA A 121 11.85 -11.92 -7.04
CA ALA A 121 12.21 -12.04 -8.45
C ALA A 121 10.98 -12.12 -9.36
N SER A 122 9.98 -12.93 -8.99
CA SER A 122 8.74 -13.09 -9.75
C SER A 122 7.89 -11.82 -9.75
N ALA A 123 7.76 -11.16 -8.60
CA ALA A 123 7.04 -9.90 -8.49
C ALA A 123 7.74 -8.78 -9.28
N SER A 124 9.07 -8.66 -9.15
CA SER A 124 9.86 -7.65 -9.86
C SER A 124 9.82 -7.85 -11.38
N ALA A 125 9.76 -9.10 -11.86
CA ALA A 125 9.63 -9.38 -13.29
C ALA A 125 8.31 -8.87 -13.89
N LYS A 126 7.24 -8.77 -13.10
CA LYS A 126 5.94 -8.23 -13.52
C LYS A 126 5.91 -6.70 -13.51
N LEU A 127 6.64 -6.08 -12.58
CA LEU A 127 6.57 -4.63 -12.31
C LEU A 127 7.69 -3.83 -13.00
N GLY A 128 8.77 -4.49 -13.40
CA GLY A 128 9.94 -3.84 -13.98
C GLY A 128 10.84 -3.20 -12.92
N LYS A 129 11.51 -2.10 -13.29
CA LYS A 129 12.47 -1.41 -12.43
C LYS A 129 11.74 -0.51 -11.42
N PRO A 130 12.04 -0.59 -10.11
CA PRO A 130 11.50 0.35 -9.14
C PRO A 130 12.07 1.76 -9.35
N SER A 131 11.27 2.77 -9.01
CA SER A 131 11.70 4.17 -8.94
C SER A 131 12.51 4.45 -7.68
N ASP A 132 12.21 3.75 -6.58
CA ASP A 132 12.91 3.89 -5.32
C ASP A 132 12.94 2.57 -4.54
N VAL A 133 13.91 2.41 -3.65
CA VAL A 133 14.05 1.26 -2.75
C VAL A 133 14.54 1.72 -1.39
N TYR A 134 13.81 1.40 -0.33
CA TYR A 134 14.16 1.79 1.04
C TYR A 134 13.79 0.72 2.07
N PRO A 135 14.48 0.67 3.22
CA PRO A 135 14.11 -0.19 4.33
C PRO A 135 12.88 0.35 5.07
N LEU A 136 12.05 -0.55 5.59
CA LEU A 136 10.96 -0.24 6.51
C LEU A 136 10.95 -1.26 7.65
N ASP A 137 11.10 -0.78 8.89
CA ASP A 137 11.03 -1.67 10.05
C ASP A 137 9.58 -2.06 10.34
N ASP A 138 9.36 -3.35 10.56
CA ASP A 138 8.10 -3.95 10.98
C ASP A 138 8.38 -4.96 12.11
N ASP A 139 7.34 -5.43 12.79
CA ASP A 139 7.45 -6.40 13.88
C ASP A 139 8.19 -7.70 13.47
N GLY A 140 8.15 -8.04 12.18
CA GLY A 140 8.81 -9.21 11.58
C GLY A 140 10.23 -8.95 11.06
N GLY A 141 10.81 -7.77 11.34
CA GLY A 141 12.12 -7.34 10.85
C GLY A 141 12.04 -6.27 9.75
N THR A 142 13.19 -5.88 9.22
CA THR A 142 13.28 -4.83 8.20
C THR A 142 12.85 -5.36 6.83
N LEU A 143 11.77 -4.79 6.31
CA LEU A 143 11.30 -5.02 4.94
C LEU A 143 12.12 -4.18 3.96
N SER A 144 12.39 -4.71 2.77
CA SER A 144 12.82 -3.91 1.62
C SER A 144 11.58 -3.49 0.84
N VAL A 145 11.25 -2.20 0.87
CA VAL A 145 10.14 -1.64 0.09
C VAL A 145 10.66 -1.18 -1.25
N LYS A 146 10.02 -1.63 -2.32
CA LYS A 146 10.25 -1.15 -3.68
C LYS A 146 9.06 -0.33 -4.13
N GLU A 147 9.33 0.90 -4.54
CA GLU A 147 8.32 1.83 -5.03
C GLU A 147 8.30 1.86 -6.56
N TYR A 148 7.11 1.93 -7.13
CA TYR A 148 6.83 2.01 -8.55
C TYR A 148 5.81 3.13 -8.79
N ALA A 149 5.60 3.49 -10.06
CA ALA A 149 4.78 4.65 -10.42
C ALA A 149 3.33 4.65 -9.87
N ALA A 150 2.75 3.48 -9.57
CA ALA A 150 1.36 3.35 -9.12
C ALA A 150 1.18 2.44 -7.90
N CYS A 151 2.26 1.83 -7.41
CA CYS A 151 2.21 0.87 -6.32
C CYS A 151 3.55 0.78 -5.60
N SER A 152 3.54 0.22 -4.39
CA SER A 152 4.73 -0.23 -3.67
C SER A 152 4.57 -1.68 -3.24
N VAL A 153 5.71 -2.38 -3.11
CA VAL A 153 5.74 -3.78 -2.66
C VAL A 153 6.80 -3.92 -1.58
N GLY A 154 6.40 -4.43 -0.42
CA GLY A 154 7.32 -4.76 0.66
C GLY A 154 7.75 -6.21 0.61
N PHE A 155 9.05 -6.45 0.66
CA PHE A 155 9.66 -7.77 0.70
C PHE A 155 10.29 -8.04 2.07
N SER A 156 10.04 -9.22 2.62
CA SER A 156 10.73 -9.74 3.80
C SER A 156 12.23 -10.00 3.55
N PRO A 157 13.03 -10.20 4.61
CA PRO A 157 14.42 -10.67 4.49
C PRO A 157 14.56 -11.93 3.62
N ASP A 158 13.60 -12.86 3.69
CA ASP A 158 13.55 -14.09 2.89
C ASP A 158 13.09 -13.89 1.44
N LYS A 159 13.04 -12.63 0.97
CA LYS A 159 12.72 -12.27 -0.41
C LYS A 159 11.31 -12.70 -0.82
N LYS A 160 10.36 -12.65 0.12
CA LYS A 160 8.93 -12.90 -0.10
C LYS A 160 8.10 -11.63 0.06
N VAL A 161 7.10 -11.45 -0.80
CA VAL A 161 6.13 -10.34 -0.69
C VAL A 161 5.39 -10.43 0.65
N LYS A 162 5.49 -9.36 1.45
CA LYS A 162 4.76 -9.18 2.72
C LYS A 162 3.61 -8.20 2.61
N PHE A 163 3.72 -7.20 1.73
CA PHE A 163 2.57 -6.36 1.38
C PHE A 163 2.67 -5.80 -0.03
N VAL A 164 1.52 -5.38 -0.55
CA VAL A 164 1.36 -4.61 -1.79
C VAL A 164 0.45 -3.43 -1.49
N GLU A 165 0.81 -2.23 -1.91
CA GLU A 165 -0.04 -1.03 -1.82
C GLU A 165 -0.21 -0.44 -3.22
N VAL A 166 -1.45 -0.15 -3.62
CA VAL A 166 -1.79 0.56 -4.86
C VAL A 166 -2.36 1.92 -4.49
N PHE A 167 -1.74 2.97 -5.00
CA PHE A 167 -2.14 4.37 -4.80
C PHE A 167 -2.37 5.11 -6.14
N GLY A 168 -1.97 4.52 -7.28
CA GLY A 168 -2.21 5.12 -8.59
C GLY A 168 -3.69 5.06 -9.01
N ARG A 169 -4.29 6.21 -9.30
CA ARG A 169 -5.73 6.34 -9.68
C ARG A 169 -6.12 5.52 -10.92
N SER A 170 -5.24 5.45 -11.91
CA SER A 170 -5.50 4.73 -13.17
C SER A 170 -4.98 3.29 -13.18
N ALA A 171 -4.40 2.83 -12.07
CA ALA A 171 -3.76 1.51 -12.03
C ALA A 171 -4.78 0.37 -12.01
N ALA A 172 -4.53 -0.65 -12.82
CA ALA A 172 -5.26 -1.92 -12.80
C ALA A 172 -5.01 -2.65 -11.48
N THR A 173 -6.00 -2.71 -10.59
CA THR A 173 -5.83 -3.33 -9.26
C THR A 173 -5.92 -4.85 -9.30
N GLY A 174 -6.53 -5.42 -10.35
CA GLY A 174 -6.84 -6.86 -10.40
C GLY A 174 -8.00 -7.25 -9.49
N LEU A 175 -8.88 -6.30 -9.16
CA LEU A 175 -10.02 -6.48 -8.26
C LEU A 175 -11.34 -6.25 -9.00
N GLY A 176 -11.54 -6.96 -10.12
CA GLY A 176 -12.75 -6.84 -10.94
C GLY A 176 -12.98 -5.42 -11.46
N GLY A 177 -11.91 -4.70 -11.80
CA GLY A 177 -11.99 -3.33 -12.29
C GLY A 177 -12.19 -2.27 -11.20
N LEU A 178 -12.03 -2.60 -9.91
CA LEU A 178 -12.02 -1.57 -8.84
C LEU A 178 -10.78 -0.70 -8.99
N ARG A 179 -10.86 0.60 -8.69
CA ARG A 179 -9.75 1.55 -8.80
C ARG A 179 -9.61 2.42 -7.57
N VAL A 180 -8.40 2.97 -7.38
CA VAL A 180 -8.19 4.08 -6.44
C VAL A 180 -9.03 5.27 -6.92
N GLY A 181 -9.77 5.86 -5.99
CA GLY A 181 -10.76 6.88 -6.24
C GLY A 181 -12.17 6.34 -6.49
N ASP A 182 -12.43 5.04 -6.58
CA ASP A 182 -13.80 4.52 -6.55
C ASP A 182 -14.43 4.73 -5.16
N THR A 183 -15.76 4.63 -5.05
CA THR A 183 -16.46 4.78 -3.77
C THR A 183 -16.44 3.49 -2.94
N ALA A 184 -16.62 3.61 -1.62
CA ALA A 184 -16.81 2.48 -0.72
C ALA A 184 -17.94 1.54 -1.20
N SER A 185 -19.06 2.09 -1.66
CA SER A 185 -20.17 1.31 -2.22
C SER A 185 -19.78 0.51 -3.47
N ALA A 186 -18.95 1.06 -4.35
CA ALA A 186 -18.42 0.34 -5.51
C ALA A 186 -17.51 -0.82 -5.09
N ALA A 187 -16.70 -0.64 -4.05
CA ALA A 187 -15.91 -1.73 -3.46
C ALA A 187 -16.80 -2.84 -2.89
N VAL A 188 -17.81 -2.50 -2.09
CA VAL A 188 -18.75 -3.50 -1.53
C VAL A 188 -19.45 -4.29 -2.64
N LYS A 189 -19.82 -3.62 -3.75
CA LYS A 189 -20.45 -4.29 -4.90
C LYS A 189 -19.50 -5.29 -5.59
N LYS A 190 -18.21 -4.98 -5.69
CA LYS A 190 -17.22 -5.81 -6.41
C LYS A 190 -16.59 -6.89 -5.53
N LEU A 191 -16.36 -6.59 -4.25
CA LEU A 191 -15.61 -7.42 -3.32
C LEU A 191 -16.51 -8.20 -2.36
N GLY A 192 -17.78 -7.81 -2.22
CA GLY A 192 -18.71 -8.35 -1.22
C GLY A 192 -18.72 -7.52 0.06
N GLN A 193 -19.24 -8.12 1.13
CA GLN A 193 -19.30 -7.47 2.44
C GLN A 193 -17.92 -7.50 3.12
N PRO A 194 -17.41 -6.37 3.63
CA PRO A 194 -16.17 -6.35 4.39
C PRO A 194 -16.38 -6.91 5.81
N GLY A 195 -15.32 -7.47 6.41
CA GLY A 195 -15.31 -7.85 7.82
C GLY A 195 -15.20 -6.62 8.75
N THR A 196 -14.60 -5.53 8.27
CA THR A 196 -14.57 -4.23 8.96
C THR A 196 -15.04 -3.11 8.04
N HIS A 197 -15.92 -2.26 8.55
CA HIS A 197 -16.42 -1.08 7.84
C HIS A 197 -16.47 0.11 8.80
N THR A 198 -15.60 1.09 8.58
CA THR A 198 -15.61 2.39 9.27
C THR A 198 -15.64 3.51 8.24
N GLY A 199 -15.80 4.75 8.68
CA GLY A 199 -15.75 5.91 7.78
C GLY A 199 -14.41 6.10 7.06
N SER A 200 -13.32 5.47 7.52
CA SER A 200 -11.99 5.63 6.93
C SER A 200 -11.38 4.34 6.39
N VAL A 201 -12.00 3.18 6.63
CA VAL A 201 -11.42 1.89 6.24
C VAL A 201 -12.52 0.87 5.91
N LEU A 202 -12.34 0.16 4.79
CA LEU A 202 -12.93 -1.17 4.59
C LEU A 202 -11.83 -2.23 4.73
N ALA A 203 -12.11 -3.34 5.42
CA ALA A 203 -11.19 -4.47 5.49
C ALA A 203 -11.88 -5.80 5.17
N TYR A 204 -11.22 -6.61 4.35
CA TYR A 204 -11.69 -7.91 3.87
C TYR A 204 -10.69 -8.97 4.25
N ASP A 205 -11.13 -9.94 5.05
CA ASP A 205 -10.32 -11.11 5.39
C ASP A 205 -10.13 -12.00 4.14
N ALA A 206 -8.92 -12.52 4.00
CA ALA A 206 -8.54 -13.45 2.97
C ALA A 206 -7.63 -14.53 3.56
N GLU A 207 -7.47 -15.64 2.84
CA GLU A 207 -6.61 -16.73 3.25
C GLU A 207 -5.16 -16.26 3.35
N GLY A 208 -4.64 -16.21 4.59
CA GLY A 208 -3.29 -15.74 4.88
C GLY A 208 -3.04 -14.25 4.61
N ALA A 209 -4.09 -13.45 4.36
CA ALA A 209 -3.95 -12.04 4.04
C ALA A 209 -5.11 -11.15 4.52
N LEU A 210 -4.87 -9.84 4.54
CA LEU A 210 -5.88 -8.82 4.80
C LEU A 210 -5.86 -7.77 3.68
N LEU A 211 -6.98 -7.59 3.00
CA LEU A 211 -7.16 -6.51 2.02
C LEU A 211 -7.81 -5.31 2.72
N LYS A 212 -7.12 -4.17 2.75
CA LYS A 212 -7.60 -2.90 3.31
C LYS A 212 -7.78 -1.87 2.20
N LEU A 213 -8.88 -1.13 2.26
CA LEU A 213 -9.13 0.05 1.44
C LEU A 213 -9.17 1.24 2.38
N ASP A 214 -8.20 2.12 2.26
CA ASP A 214 -8.19 3.37 3.01
C ASP A 214 -9.13 4.35 2.31
N LEU A 215 -10.06 4.94 3.05
CA LEU A 215 -11.11 5.83 2.54
C LEU A 215 -10.87 7.26 3.00
N ASP A 216 -11.23 8.19 2.12
CA ASP A 216 -11.49 9.57 2.49
C ASP A 216 -12.78 9.62 3.34
N PRO A 217 -12.72 10.10 4.60
CA PRO A 217 -13.89 10.11 5.49
C PRO A 217 -14.99 11.08 5.08
N ASP A 218 -14.68 12.08 4.23
CA ASP A 218 -15.64 13.12 3.84
C ASP A 218 -16.48 12.71 2.63
N ASN A 219 -15.91 11.90 1.74
CA ASN A 219 -16.56 11.52 0.47
C ASN A 219 -16.53 10.02 0.15
N GLU A 220 -16.03 9.19 1.08
CA GLU A 220 -15.97 7.73 1.00
C GLU A 220 -15.28 7.20 -0.26
N ARG A 221 -14.32 7.95 -0.81
CA ARG A 221 -13.52 7.51 -1.94
C ARG A 221 -12.25 6.82 -1.47
N ILE A 222 -11.87 5.77 -2.21
CA ILE A 222 -10.66 5.00 -1.95
C ILE A 222 -9.44 5.87 -2.20
N LEU A 223 -8.61 6.05 -1.19
CA LEU A 223 -7.32 6.74 -1.26
C LEU A 223 -6.19 5.78 -1.63
N SER A 224 -6.22 4.57 -1.09
CA SER A 224 -5.30 3.50 -1.44
C SER A 224 -5.90 2.13 -1.15
N ILE A 225 -5.33 1.10 -1.78
CA ILE A 225 -5.72 -0.30 -1.60
C ILE A 225 -4.46 -1.06 -1.18
N LYS A 226 -4.54 -1.80 -0.09
CA LYS A 226 -3.39 -2.48 0.54
C LYS A 226 -3.72 -3.94 0.77
N LEU A 227 -2.83 -4.83 0.38
CA LEU A 227 -2.90 -6.25 0.69
C LEU A 227 -1.72 -6.60 1.58
N PHE A 228 -2.00 -7.10 2.79
CA PHE A 228 -1.01 -7.47 3.79
C PHE A 228 -0.99 -8.97 4.00
N ALA A 229 0.19 -9.54 4.29
CA ALA A 229 0.27 -10.85 4.92
C ALA A 229 -0.36 -10.81 6.31
N SER A 230 -1.22 -11.76 6.63
CA SER A 230 -1.78 -11.91 7.97
C SER A 230 -0.72 -12.43 8.94
N ALA A 231 -0.95 -12.22 10.25
CA ALA A 231 -0.01 -12.58 11.31
C ALA A 231 0.43 -14.07 11.29
N GLU A 232 -0.45 -14.98 10.85
CA GLU A 232 -0.15 -16.43 10.73
C GLU A 232 0.88 -16.76 9.64
N ASN A 233 1.15 -15.84 8.70
CA ASN A 233 2.10 -16.01 7.61
C ASN A 233 3.38 -15.14 7.81
N ARG A 234 3.63 -14.71 9.06
CA ARG A 234 4.80 -13.93 9.46
C ARG A 234 6.05 -14.78 9.73
N THR A 235 5.90 -16.09 9.93
CA THR A 235 6.99 -17.06 10.16
C THR A 235 7.72 -17.47 8.90
#